data_AF-A0A5K7ZKH8-F1
#
_entry.id   AF-A0A5K7ZKH8-F1
#
_cell.length_a   1.000
_cell.length_b   1.000
_cell.length_c   1.000
_cell.angle_alpha   90.00
_cell.angle_beta   90.00
_cell.angle_gamma   90.00
#
_symmetry.space_group_name_H-M   'P 1'
#
loop_
_entity.id
_entity.type
_entity.pdbx_description
1 polymer ?
#
loop_
_entity_poly.entity_id
_entity_poly.type
_entity_poly.pdbx_seq_one_letter_code
_entity_poly.pdbx_strand_id
1 'polypeptide(L)'
;MSRPDDSAAAAHAHPLIVPIFIPQLGCPHQCVFCSQPAITDTPRRCPTPDQIRQEVSRFLEYGKRPSSTVQISFFGGNFLGLKSSSILKLLEAAAEFVQNETVDSIRFSTRPDTVCEKRLELLTGFPVSTIELGVQSMHDRVLELAERGHRAADTIAAAERVKQRGYRLGLQMMVGLPGDSEDGAMETARRMAALAPDFVRIYPTLVLEGSPLADWFRSGRYRPMPLDACVTLVKRICLFFKARHIPVIRMGLQASDGLNAETGLVAGPYHPAFGHQVYAEIVLDAISAAIAKMAAPIPDPLIIQAHPRMISRVQGLKKKNIFYLKQKFLLEKVLLVQDATLAKDHVRVADQLTVLP
;
A
#
# COMPACT_ATOMS: atom_id res chain seq x y z
N MET A 1 39.78 12.28 -8.17
CA MET A 1 38.61 12.35 -9.08
C MET A 1 37.57 11.37 -8.57
N SER A 2 36.71 11.88 -7.68
CA SER A 2 35.64 11.15 -7.00
C SER A 2 34.47 10.93 -7.98
N ARG A 3 33.98 9.69 -8.04
CA ARG A 3 32.84 9.31 -8.89
C ARG A 3 31.56 9.99 -8.40
N PRO A 4 30.79 10.64 -9.27
CA PRO A 4 29.47 11.15 -8.95
C PRO A 4 28.45 10.03 -9.19
N ASP A 5 28.11 9.24 -8.18
CA ASP A 5 26.91 8.37 -8.24
C ASP A 5 26.38 7.86 -6.88
N ASP A 6 27.10 8.10 -5.76
CA ASP A 6 26.62 7.66 -4.43
C ASP A 6 25.53 8.56 -3.82
N SER A 7 25.17 9.71 -4.43
CA SER A 7 24.17 10.63 -3.89
C SER A 7 22.72 10.31 -4.26
N ALA A 8 22.48 9.50 -5.30
CA ALA A 8 21.12 9.12 -5.71
C ALA A 8 20.61 7.87 -4.97
N ALA A 9 21.52 7.00 -4.51
CA ALA A 9 21.18 5.76 -3.79
C ALA A 9 20.71 5.99 -2.34
N ALA A 10 20.94 7.19 -1.78
CA ALA A 10 20.51 7.57 -0.43
C ALA A 10 19.03 7.99 -0.34
N ALA A 11 18.33 8.18 -1.46
CA ALA A 11 17.01 8.82 -1.47
C ALA A 11 15.83 7.92 -1.08
N HIS A 12 15.99 6.61 -0.90
CA HIS A 12 14.87 5.66 -0.72
C HIS A 12 15.03 4.73 0.49
N ALA A 13 15.50 5.25 1.63
CA ALA A 13 15.27 4.57 2.90
C ALA A 13 13.76 4.60 3.22
N HIS A 14 13.12 3.44 3.31
CA HIS A 14 11.72 3.37 3.75
C HIS A 14 11.63 3.93 5.18
N PRO A 15 10.77 4.93 5.42
CA PRO A 15 10.62 5.48 6.76
C PRO A 15 10.12 4.41 7.73
N LEU A 16 10.64 4.42 8.96
CA LEU A 16 10.02 3.70 10.06
C LEU A 16 8.73 4.45 10.41
N ILE A 17 7.58 3.82 10.13
CA ILE A 17 6.27 4.38 10.48
C ILE A 17 5.87 3.81 11.83
N VAL A 18 5.68 4.68 12.82
CA VAL A 18 5.05 4.36 14.11
C VAL A 18 3.54 4.55 13.95
N PRO A 19 2.74 3.47 13.86
CA PRO A 19 1.31 3.59 13.64
C PRO A 19 0.59 3.90 14.95
N ILE A 20 -0.16 5.00 14.98
CA ILE A 20 -1.09 5.33 16.05
C ILE A 20 -2.51 5.20 15.51
N PHE A 21 -3.30 4.28 16.07
CA PHE A 21 -4.65 4.03 15.57
C PHE A 21 -5.68 4.94 16.24
N ILE A 22 -6.55 5.54 15.41
CA ILE A 22 -7.75 6.32 15.77
C ILE A 22 -9.00 5.61 15.19
N PRO A 23 -9.28 4.36 15.60
CA PRO A 23 -10.21 3.46 14.92
C PRO A 23 -11.60 4.08 14.75
N GLN A 24 -11.98 4.34 13.51
CA GLN A 24 -13.27 4.90 13.07
C GLN A 24 -13.62 6.26 13.70
N LEU A 25 -12.65 6.96 14.30
CA LEU A 25 -12.88 8.29 14.86
C LEU A 25 -12.89 9.35 13.77
N GLY A 26 -13.73 10.36 13.94
CA GLY A 26 -13.92 11.43 12.96
C GLY A 26 -14.70 11.01 11.70
N CYS A 27 -15.03 9.73 11.52
CA CYS A 27 -15.89 9.28 10.44
C CYS A 27 -17.36 9.61 10.78
N PRO A 28 -18.11 10.27 9.88
CA PRO A 28 -19.53 10.56 10.12
C PRO A 28 -20.41 9.31 10.07
N HIS A 29 -19.96 8.28 9.34
CA HIS A 29 -20.65 7.01 9.15
C HIS A 29 -19.66 5.87 8.90
N GLN A 30 -20.15 4.63 8.86
CA GLN A 30 -19.38 3.44 8.51
C GLN A 30 -19.50 3.18 7.00
N CYS A 31 -18.38 3.00 6.31
CA CYS A 31 -18.41 2.55 4.92
C CYS A 31 -18.68 1.05 4.85
N VAL A 32 -19.27 0.56 3.76
CA VAL A 32 -19.74 -0.83 3.68
C VAL A 32 -18.65 -1.87 3.90
N PHE A 33 -17.40 -1.59 3.48
CA PHE A 33 -16.26 -2.49 3.58
C PHE A 33 -15.47 -2.36 4.90
N CYS A 34 -15.80 -1.36 5.73
CA CYS A 34 -14.96 -0.98 6.86
C CYS A 34 -15.45 -1.65 8.15
N SER A 35 -14.56 -2.36 8.84
CA SER A 35 -14.77 -2.84 10.21
C SER A 35 -13.50 -2.61 11.01
N GLN A 36 -13.40 -1.47 11.70
CA GLN A 36 -12.17 -1.13 12.44
C GLN A 36 -11.89 -2.08 13.62
N PRO A 37 -12.88 -2.51 14.42
CA PRO A 37 -12.65 -3.54 15.44
C PRO A 37 -12.01 -4.81 14.87
N ALA A 38 -12.43 -5.26 13.67
CA ALA A 38 -11.86 -6.42 13.00
C ALA A 38 -10.45 -6.18 12.40
N ILE A 39 -10.04 -4.92 12.20
CA ILE A 39 -8.74 -4.57 11.58
C ILE A 39 -7.69 -4.24 12.64
N THR A 40 -8.06 -3.46 13.66
CA THR A 40 -7.09 -2.84 14.58
C THR A 40 -7.05 -3.49 15.96
N ASP A 41 -7.93 -4.46 16.23
CA ASP A 41 -8.08 -5.16 17.53
C ASP A 41 -8.08 -4.20 18.74
N THR A 42 -8.55 -2.97 18.53
CA THR A 42 -8.50 -1.89 19.51
C THR A 42 -9.89 -1.27 19.66
N PRO A 43 -10.32 -0.97 20.90
CA PRO A 43 -11.61 -0.35 21.14
C PRO A 43 -11.67 1.04 20.49
N ARG A 44 -12.87 1.46 20.09
CA ARG A 44 -13.16 2.77 19.48
C ARG A 44 -12.91 3.91 20.47
N ARG A 45 -11.65 4.25 20.72
CA ARG A 45 -11.23 5.29 21.67
C ARG A 45 -10.10 6.11 21.08
N CYS A 46 -10.13 7.41 21.37
CA CYS A 46 -9.03 8.29 20.99
C CYS A 46 -7.83 7.93 21.86
N PRO A 47 -6.63 7.73 21.29
CA PRO A 47 -5.46 7.44 22.08
C PRO A 47 -5.14 8.66 22.97
N THR A 48 -4.77 8.39 24.22
CA THR A 48 -4.27 9.42 25.13
C THR A 48 -2.82 9.77 24.81
N PRO A 49 -2.33 10.95 25.23
CA PRO A 49 -0.91 11.30 25.10
C PRO A 49 0.02 10.23 25.69
N ASP A 50 -0.33 9.64 26.84
CA ASP A 50 0.46 8.56 27.45
C ASP A 50 0.52 7.30 26.59
N GLN A 51 -0.60 6.93 25.97
CA GLN A 51 -0.63 5.79 25.04
C GLN A 51 0.22 6.05 23.80
N ILE A 52 0.19 7.27 23.26
CA ILE A 52 1.07 7.67 22.15
C ILE A 52 2.52 7.55 22.59
N ARG A 53 2.87 8.04 23.78
CA ARG A 53 4.24 7.96 24.29
C ARG A 53 4.73 6.54 24.44
N GLN A 54 3.91 5.67 25.04
CA GLN A 54 4.24 4.26 25.21
C GLN A 54 4.46 3.56 23.87
N GLU A 55 3.58 3.82 22.89
CA GLU A 55 3.64 3.20 21.58
C GLU A 55 4.87 3.65 20.77
N VAL A 56 5.18 4.96 20.82
CA VAL A 56 6.37 5.51 20.17
C VAL A 56 7.65 4.93 20.78
N SER A 57 7.77 4.90 22.11
CA SER A 57 8.92 4.31 22.78
C SER A 57 9.10 2.83 22.40
N ARG A 58 8.02 2.06 22.41
CA ARG A 58 8.03 0.64 22.00
C ARG A 58 8.56 0.46 20.58
N PHE A 59 8.11 1.26 19.63
CA PHE A 59 8.59 1.16 18.24
C PHE A 59 10.04 1.61 18.06
N LEU A 60 10.51 2.56 18.85
CA LEU A 60 11.89 3.04 18.83
C LEU A 60 12.87 2.00 19.39
N GLU A 61 12.43 1.13 20.32
CA GLU A 61 13.24 0.03 20.89
C GLU A 61 13.60 -1.06 19.88
N TYR A 62 12.76 -1.33 18.88
CA TYR A 62 13.03 -2.36 17.86
C TYR A 62 14.20 -2.03 16.92
N GLY A 63 14.88 -0.89 17.13
CA GLY A 63 16.10 -0.49 16.45
C GLY A 63 15.83 0.26 15.14
N LYS A 64 16.35 1.49 15.04
CA LYS A 64 16.38 2.24 13.78
C LYS A 64 17.28 1.51 12.78
N ARG A 65 16.84 1.33 11.53
CA ARG A 65 17.79 0.97 10.47
C ARG A 65 18.70 2.17 10.23
N PRO A 66 20.01 1.98 10.00
CA PRO A 66 20.89 3.07 9.60
C PRO A 66 20.25 3.78 8.39
N SER A 67 20.07 5.10 8.43
CA SER A 67 19.44 5.97 7.42
C SER A 67 17.91 6.04 7.31
N SER A 68 17.11 5.31 8.11
CA SER A 68 15.64 5.44 8.02
C SER A 68 15.11 6.62 8.85
N THR A 69 14.41 7.56 8.21
CA THR A 69 13.60 8.57 8.91
C THR A 69 12.45 7.89 9.68
N VAL A 70 12.08 8.40 10.84
CA VAL A 70 10.97 7.93 11.66
C VAL A 70 9.79 8.91 11.53
N GLN A 71 8.58 8.38 11.35
CA GLN A 71 7.37 9.20 11.32
C GLN A 71 6.31 8.62 12.25
N ILE A 72 5.65 9.47 13.03
CA ILE A 72 4.41 9.10 13.74
C ILE A 72 3.27 9.23 12.75
N SER A 73 2.43 8.20 12.63
CA SER A 73 1.34 8.18 11.67
C SER A 73 0.00 7.81 12.27
N PHE A 74 -0.98 8.70 12.14
CA PHE A 74 -2.35 8.45 12.60
C PHE A 74 -3.18 7.71 11.53
N PHE A 75 -3.67 6.50 11.84
CA PHE A 75 -4.41 5.61 10.93
C PHE A 75 -5.75 5.12 11.51
N GLY A 76 -6.58 4.48 10.67
CA GLY A 76 -7.80 3.80 11.10
C GLY A 76 -9.05 4.67 11.21
N GLY A 77 -8.95 5.99 10.98
CA GLY A 77 -10.06 6.93 11.07
C GLY A 77 -9.96 8.08 10.06
N ASN A 78 -10.67 9.16 10.35
CA ASN A 78 -10.70 10.39 9.58
C ASN A 78 -10.11 11.53 10.42
N PHE A 79 -8.80 11.73 10.33
CA PHE A 79 -8.07 12.61 11.25
C PHE A 79 -8.61 14.05 11.27
N LEU A 80 -8.82 14.68 10.11
CA LEU A 80 -9.38 16.04 10.05
C LEU A 80 -10.89 16.11 10.34
N GLY A 81 -11.56 14.96 10.43
CA GLY A 81 -12.95 14.86 10.89
C GLY A 81 -13.09 14.85 12.41
N LEU A 82 -12.00 14.73 13.17
CA LEU A 82 -12.01 14.82 14.63
C LEU A 82 -12.44 16.22 15.10
N LYS A 83 -12.78 16.34 16.38
CA LYS A 83 -12.94 17.67 17.01
C LYS A 83 -11.61 18.41 16.97
N SER A 84 -11.62 19.72 16.76
CA SER A 84 -10.38 20.51 16.68
C SER A 84 -9.51 20.36 17.92
N SER A 85 -10.10 20.31 19.12
CA SER A 85 -9.37 20.06 20.36
C SER A 85 -8.72 18.67 20.43
N SER A 86 -9.31 17.65 19.81
CA SER A 86 -8.70 16.33 19.70
C SER A 86 -7.54 16.33 18.71
N ILE A 87 -7.68 17.02 17.57
CA ILE A 87 -6.59 17.16 16.58
C ILE A 87 -5.38 17.81 17.24
N LEU A 88 -5.57 18.96 17.89
CA LEU A 88 -4.49 19.69 18.55
C LEU A 88 -3.78 18.83 19.61
N LYS A 89 -4.54 18.16 20.49
CA LYS A 89 -3.96 17.26 21.51
C LYS A 89 -3.12 16.13 20.93
N LEU A 90 -3.57 15.52 19.82
CA LEU A 90 -2.83 14.44 19.16
C LEU A 90 -1.56 14.98 18.49
N LEU A 91 -1.65 16.15 17.85
CA LEU A 91 -0.49 16.79 17.23
C LEU A 91 0.53 17.26 18.26
N GLU A 92 0.10 17.84 19.38
CA GLU A 92 0.95 18.24 20.51
C GLU A 92 1.73 17.03 21.04
N ALA A 93 1.04 15.94 21.37
CA ALA A 93 1.68 14.72 21.88
C ALA A 93 2.68 14.11 20.90
N ALA A 94 2.42 14.16 19.59
CA ALA A 94 3.35 13.67 18.58
C ALA A 94 4.51 14.66 18.30
N ALA A 95 4.26 15.96 18.41
CA ALA A 95 5.26 17.00 18.16
C ALA A 95 6.36 17.02 19.22
N GLU A 96 6.05 16.64 20.46
CA GLU A 96 7.05 16.45 21.54
C GLU A 96 8.21 15.56 21.06
N PHE A 97 7.93 14.47 20.33
CA PHE A 97 8.94 13.56 19.83
C PHE A 97 9.81 14.14 18.70
N VAL A 98 9.22 15.03 17.90
CA VAL A 98 9.93 15.70 16.82
C VAL A 98 10.84 16.80 17.37
N GLN A 99 10.36 17.56 18.35
CA GLN A 99 11.15 18.56 19.06
C GLN A 99 12.36 17.95 19.78
N ASN A 100 12.22 16.71 20.26
CA ASN A 100 13.30 15.95 20.90
C ASN A 100 14.18 15.18 19.89
N GLU A 101 14.02 15.40 18.58
CA GLU A 101 14.81 14.78 17.49
C GLU A 101 14.76 13.23 17.47
N THR A 102 13.76 12.63 18.12
CA THR A 102 13.57 11.17 18.14
C THR A 102 12.78 10.67 16.93
N VAL A 103 11.91 11.54 16.40
CA VAL A 103 11.02 11.33 15.24
C VAL A 103 11.21 12.50 14.27
N ASP A 104 11.19 12.27 12.96
CA ASP A 104 11.43 13.33 11.97
C ASP A 104 10.18 14.14 11.62
N SER A 105 9.00 13.52 11.59
CA SER A 105 7.75 14.24 11.24
C SER A 105 6.48 13.47 11.59
N ILE A 106 5.35 14.17 11.47
CA ILE A 106 4.00 13.64 11.63
C ILE A 106 3.37 13.37 10.26
N ARG A 107 2.62 12.28 10.19
CA ARG A 107 1.79 11.86 9.06
C ARG A 107 0.38 11.51 9.55
N PHE A 108 -0.64 11.66 8.71
CA PHE A 108 -1.96 11.09 9.01
C PHE A 108 -2.75 10.73 7.76
N SER A 109 -3.73 9.84 7.91
CA SER A 109 -4.75 9.57 6.90
C SER A 109 -6.06 10.28 7.22
N THR A 110 -6.72 10.82 6.18
CA THR A 110 -8.00 11.53 6.33
C THR A 110 -8.92 11.27 5.14
N ARG A 111 -10.20 11.64 5.27
CA ARG A 111 -11.12 11.65 4.14
C ARG A 111 -10.95 12.96 3.32
N PRO A 112 -11.02 12.90 1.98
CA PRO A 112 -11.03 14.08 1.12
C PRO A 112 -12.00 15.20 1.54
N ASP A 113 -13.23 14.85 1.88
CA ASP A 113 -14.32 15.78 2.23
C ASP A 113 -14.06 16.60 3.51
N THR A 114 -13.08 16.22 4.33
CA THR A 114 -12.68 16.97 5.53
C THR A 114 -11.48 17.89 5.31
N VAL A 115 -10.91 17.90 4.10
CA VAL A 115 -9.76 18.76 3.76
C VAL A 115 -10.26 20.12 3.26
N CYS A 116 -10.38 21.06 4.19
CA CYS A 116 -10.66 22.47 3.90
C CYS A 116 -9.68 23.40 4.62
N GLU A 117 -9.62 24.67 4.21
CA GLU A 117 -8.66 25.65 4.74
C GLU A 117 -8.68 25.72 6.28
N LYS A 118 -9.88 25.85 6.88
CA LYS A 118 -10.06 25.88 8.34
C LYS A 118 -9.51 24.64 9.05
N ARG A 119 -9.56 23.47 8.41
CA ARG A 119 -9.02 22.23 8.99
C ARG A 119 -7.51 22.14 8.82
N LEU A 120 -6.98 22.60 7.69
CA LEU A 120 -5.54 22.68 7.43
C LEU A 120 -4.85 23.75 8.28
N GLU A 121 -5.55 24.82 8.64
CA GLU A 121 -5.05 25.84 9.59
C GLU A 121 -4.68 25.25 10.96
N LEU A 122 -5.38 24.21 11.42
CA LEU A 122 -5.07 23.51 12.67
C LEU A 122 -3.70 22.83 12.67
N LEU A 123 -3.11 22.61 11.48
CA LEU A 123 -1.82 21.97 11.32
C LEU A 123 -0.66 22.98 11.38
N THR A 124 -0.97 24.28 11.35
CA THR A 124 0.03 25.35 11.36
C THR A 124 0.86 25.30 12.64
N GLY A 125 2.18 25.29 12.51
CA GLY A 125 3.10 25.19 13.64
C GLY A 125 3.39 23.76 14.12
N PHE A 126 2.72 22.74 13.57
CA PHE A 126 3.04 21.34 13.84
C PHE A 126 3.91 20.74 12.73
N PRO A 127 4.82 19.79 13.06
CA PRO A 127 5.75 19.19 12.11
C PRO A 127 5.09 18.10 11.24
N VAL A 128 3.96 18.42 10.63
CA VAL A 128 3.26 17.54 9.69
C VAL A 128 3.95 17.61 8.33
N SER A 129 4.41 16.47 7.82
CA SER A 129 5.07 16.38 6.50
C SER A 129 4.21 15.74 5.43
N THR A 130 3.26 14.88 5.82
CA THR A 130 2.53 14.02 4.87
C THR A 130 1.05 13.88 5.23
N ILE A 131 0.18 14.07 4.24
CA ILE A 131 -1.26 13.81 4.34
C ILE A 131 -1.65 12.73 3.34
N GLU A 132 -2.29 11.68 3.83
CA GLU A 132 -2.84 10.61 2.99
C GLU A 132 -4.36 10.75 2.84
N LEU A 133 -4.85 10.72 1.61
CA LEU A 133 -6.28 10.77 1.29
C LEU A 133 -6.80 9.37 1.02
N GLY A 134 -7.84 8.98 1.76
CA GLY A 134 -8.58 7.74 1.51
C GLY A 134 -9.54 7.88 0.33
N VAL A 135 -9.02 7.90 -0.90
CA VAL A 135 -9.77 8.08 -2.16
C VAL A 135 -10.71 6.91 -2.42
N GLN A 136 -10.19 5.68 -2.31
CA GLN A 136 -10.83 4.41 -2.62
C GLN A 136 -11.19 4.24 -4.10
N SER A 137 -11.98 5.13 -4.69
CA SER A 137 -12.33 5.14 -6.11
C SER A 137 -12.46 6.57 -6.62
N MET A 138 -12.24 6.77 -7.93
CA MET A 138 -12.59 8.05 -8.59
C MET A 138 -13.96 7.98 -9.29
N HIS A 139 -14.71 6.88 -9.14
CA HIS A 139 -16.07 6.75 -9.68
C HIS A 139 -17.12 7.04 -8.60
N ASP A 140 -17.90 8.10 -8.79
CA ASP A 140 -18.94 8.51 -7.83
C ASP A 140 -19.95 7.39 -7.53
N ARG A 141 -20.36 6.61 -8.54
CA ARG A 141 -21.26 5.47 -8.34
C ARG A 141 -20.65 4.40 -7.41
N VAL A 142 -19.35 4.12 -7.52
CA VAL A 142 -18.65 3.16 -6.66
C VAL A 142 -18.55 3.72 -5.24
N LEU A 143 -18.26 5.02 -5.10
CA LEU A 143 -18.20 5.70 -3.81
C LEU A 143 -19.57 5.74 -3.10
N GLU A 144 -20.64 5.97 -3.85
CA GLU A 144 -22.02 5.96 -3.36
C GLU A 144 -22.42 4.55 -2.89
N LEU A 145 -22.19 3.51 -3.71
CA LEU A 145 -22.44 2.12 -3.34
C LEU A 145 -21.60 1.65 -2.15
N ALA A 146 -20.38 2.17 -2.01
CA ALA A 146 -19.52 1.88 -0.87
C ALA A 146 -19.90 2.65 0.41
N GLU A 147 -20.93 3.51 0.33
CA GLU A 147 -21.31 4.47 1.37
C GLU A 147 -20.09 5.27 1.85
N ARG A 148 -19.24 5.69 0.91
CA ARG A 148 -18.02 6.44 1.24
C ARG A 148 -18.36 7.83 1.74
N GLY A 149 -19.38 8.46 1.16
CA GLY A 149 -19.92 9.77 1.55
C GLY A 149 -19.05 10.95 1.15
N HIS A 150 -18.25 10.80 0.09
CA HIS A 150 -17.65 11.90 -0.67
C HIS A 150 -17.67 11.52 -2.16
N ARG A 151 -17.33 12.47 -3.03
CA ARG A 151 -17.24 12.31 -4.48
C ARG A 151 -15.79 12.43 -4.96
N ALA A 152 -15.56 12.08 -6.21
CA ALA A 152 -14.24 12.27 -6.84
C ALA A 152 -13.80 13.74 -6.85
N ALA A 153 -14.76 14.68 -6.96
CA ALA A 153 -14.48 16.12 -6.89
C ALA A 153 -13.86 16.54 -5.55
N ASP A 154 -14.29 15.94 -4.43
CA ASP A 154 -13.71 16.20 -3.11
C ASP A 154 -12.25 15.75 -3.05
N THR A 155 -11.94 14.61 -3.68
CA THR A 155 -10.55 14.11 -3.82
C THR A 155 -9.67 15.09 -4.59
N ILE A 156 -10.16 15.61 -5.71
CA ILE A 156 -9.41 16.57 -6.54
C ILE A 156 -9.11 17.83 -5.72
N ALA A 157 -10.13 18.44 -5.12
CA ALA A 157 -9.97 19.66 -4.33
C ALA A 157 -9.07 19.45 -3.09
N ALA A 158 -9.20 18.30 -2.41
CA ALA A 158 -8.35 17.95 -1.28
C ALA A 158 -6.87 17.80 -1.68
N ALA A 159 -6.61 17.10 -2.79
CA ALA A 159 -5.26 16.91 -3.31
C ALA A 159 -4.59 18.24 -3.67
N GLU A 160 -5.33 19.15 -4.33
CA GLU A 160 -4.86 20.49 -4.65
C GLU A 160 -4.48 21.27 -3.38
N ARG A 161 -5.36 21.31 -2.38
CA ARG A 161 -5.11 22.03 -1.11
C ARG A 161 -3.91 21.46 -0.35
N VAL A 162 -3.78 20.14 -0.27
CA VAL A 162 -2.65 19.46 0.37
C VAL A 162 -1.33 19.89 -0.29
N LYS A 163 -1.28 19.88 -1.63
CA LYS A 163 -0.09 20.26 -2.38
C LYS A 163 0.23 21.75 -2.31
N GLN A 164 -0.79 22.61 -2.36
CA GLN A 164 -0.62 24.07 -2.23
C GLN A 164 -0.02 24.46 -0.87
N ARG A 165 -0.31 23.69 0.19
CA ARG A 165 0.30 23.87 1.52
C ARG A 165 1.69 23.24 1.66
N GLY A 166 2.23 22.62 0.61
CA GLY A 166 3.57 22.02 0.60
C GLY A 166 3.67 20.67 1.32
N TYR A 167 2.55 20.02 1.66
CA TYR A 167 2.57 18.69 2.23
C TYR A 167 2.78 17.63 1.14
N ARG A 168 3.46 16.54 1.51
CA ARG A 168 3.49 15.34 0.67
C ARG A 168 2.10 14.72 0.59
N LEU A 169 1.68 14.35 -0.61
CA LEU A 169 0.37 13.79 -0.89
C LEU A 169 0.47 12.27 -1.10
N GLY A 170 -0.16 11.50 -0.21
CA GLY A 170 -0.42 10.08 -0.42
C GLY A 170 -1.86 9.83 -0.87
N LEU A 171 -2.08 8.95 -1.83
CA LEU A 171 -3.43 8.54 -2.20
C LEU A 171 -3.64 7.03 -1.99
N GLN A 172 -4.77 6.67 -1.38
CA GLN A 172 -5.14 5.28 -1.12
C GLN A 172 -6.31 4.88 -2.01
N MET A 173 -6.15 3.82 -2.78
CA MET A 173 -7.22 3.24 -3.60
C MET A 173 -7.57 1.83 -3.15
N MET A 174 -8.80 1.42 -3.46
CA MET A 174 -9.27 0.07 -3.27
C MET A 174 -9.64 -0.56 -4.62
N VAL A 175 -9.50 -1.88 -4.73
CA VAL A 175 -9.93 -2.65 -5.89
C VAL A 175 -11.00 -3.66 -5.50
N GLY A 176 -11.99 -3.85 -6.38
CA GLY A 176 -13.08 -4.79 -6.15
C GLY A 176 -14.15 -4.27 -5.20
N LEU A 177 -14.34 -2.95 -5.10
CA LEU A 177 -15.46 -2.38 -4.35
C LEU A 177 -16.81 -2.73 -5.01
N PRO A 178 -17.94 -2.67 -4.28
CA PRO A 178 -19.26 -2.87 -4.87
C PRO A 178 -19.51 -1.94 -6.06
N GLY A 179 -19.85 -2.52 -7.21
CA GLY A 179 -20.09 -1.79 -8.47
C GLY A 179 -18.82 -1.36 -9.21
N ASP A 180 -17.63 -1.71 -8.72
CA ASP A 180 -16.36 -1.48 -9.41
C ASP A 180 -16.03 -2.60 -10.41
N SER A 181 -15.19 -2.29 -11.38
CA SER A 181 -14.69 -3.24 -12.40
C SER A 181 -13.18 -3.11 -12.56
N GLU A 182 -12.53 -4.06 -13.24
CA GLU A 182 -11.09 -3.95 -13.51
C GLU A 182 -10.74 -2.68 -14.29
N ASP A 183 -11.55 -2.32 -15.29
CA ASP A 183 -11.37 -1.10 -16.07
C ASP A 183 -11.66 0.16 -15.24
N GLY A 184 -12.66 0.10 -14.34
CA GLY A 184 -12.96 1.18 -13.38
C GLY A 184 -11.84 1.41 -12.37
N ALA A 185 -11.21 0.34 -11.89
CA ALA A 185 -10.04 0.42 -11.03
C ALA A 185 -8.81 0.99 -11.77
N MET A 186 -8.59 0.60 -13.03
CA MET A 186 -7.56 1.18 -13.88
C MET A 186 -7.82 2.67 -14.16
N GLU A 187 -9.07 3.06 -14.39
CA GLU A 187 -9.44 4.46 -14.58
C GLU A 187 -9.26 5.29 -13.31
N THR A 188 -9.61 4.73 -12.16
CA THR A 188 -9.28 5.30 -10.84
C THR A 188 -7.77 5.56 -10.72
N ALA A 189 -6.93 4.59 -11.10
CA ALA A 189 -5.49 4.75 -11.08
C ALA A 189 -5.00 5.86 -12.03
N ARG A 190 -5.56 5.96 -13.24
CA ARG A 190 -5.24 7.05 -14.19
C ARG A 190 -5.57 8.41 -13.61
N ARG A 191 -6.77 8.57 -13.06
CA ARG A 191 -7.23 9.83 -12.47
C ARG A 191 -6.45 10.21 -11.22
N MET A 192 -6.07 9.25 -10.38
CA MET A 192 -5.17 9.48 -9.25
C MET A 192 -3.77 9.91 -9.69
N ALA A 193 -3.20 9.27 -10.73
CA ALA A 193 -1.90 9.67 -11.25
C ALA A 193 -1.90 11.11 -11.80
N ALA A 194 -3.03 11.57 -12.38
CA ALA A 194 -3.17 12.95 -12.84
C ALA A 194 -3.11 14.00 -11.70
N LEU A 195 -3.40 13.60 -10.46
CA LEU A 195 -3.23 14.46 -9.27
C LEU A 195 -1.75 14.58 -8.84
N ALA A 196 -0.86 13.81 -9.48
CA ALA A 196 0.58 13.74 -9.20
C ALA A 196 0.88 13.60 -7.69
N PRO A 197 0.48 12.47 -7.07
CA PRO A 197 0.79 12.17 -5.68
C PRO A 197 2.26 11.74 -5.51
N ASP A 198 2.79 11.94 -4.31
CA ASP A 198 4.13 11.47 -3.93
C ASP A 198 4.23 9.95 -3.85
N PHE A 199 3.12 9.27 -3.55
CA PHE A 199 3.02 7.82 -3.49
C PHE A 199 1.56 7.37 -3.44
N VAL A 200 1.35 6.08 -3.71
CA VAL A 200 0.04 5.44 -3.61
C VAL A 200 0.07 4.16 -2.78
N ARG A 201 -1.12 3.81 -2.26
CA ARG A 201 -1.39 2.53 -1.57
C ARG A 201 -2.58 1.86 -2.24
N ILE A 202 -2.49 0.55 -2.46
CA ILE A 202 -3.52 -0.23 -3.15
C ILE A 202 -4.01 -1.32 -2.22
N TYR A 203 -5.32 -1.34 -1.95
CA TYR A 203 -5.94 -2.29 -1.04
C TYR A 203 -7.00 -3.15 -1.75
N PRO A 204 -6.90 -4.48 -1.71
CA PRO A 204 -8.02 -5.33 -2.09
C PRO A 204 -9.21 -5.11 -1.17
N THR A 205 -10.42 -5.12 -1.71
CA THR A 205 -11.65 -5.11 -0.91
C THR A 205 -11.85 -6.46 -0.25
N LEU A 206 -11.79 -6.47 1.09
CA LEU A 206 -12.04 -7.64 1.91
C LEU A 206 -13.42 -7.54 2.56
N VAL A 207 -14.05 -8.69 2.74
CA VAL A 207 -15.30 -8.83 3.50
C VAL A 207 -14.91 -9.10 4.94
N LEU A 208 -15.18 -8.13 5.81
CA LEU A 208 -14.81 -8.19 7.21
C LEU A 208 -16.04 -8.39 8.09
N GLU A 209 -15.89 -9.15 9.16
CA GLU A 209 -16.95 -9.40 10.12
C GLU A 209 -17.44 -8.07 10.74
N GLY A 210 -18.74 -7.94 10.93
CA GLY A 210 -19.37 -6.70 11.40
C GLY A 210 -19.36 -5.52 10.40
N SER A 211 -18.96 -5.73 9.15
CA SER A 211 -19.13 -4.74 8.08
C SER A 211 -20.45 -4.98 7.31
N PRO A 212 -21.12 -3.94 6.78
CA PRO A 212 -22.27 -4.13 5.90
C PRO A 212 -21.99 -5.04 4.70
N LEU A 213 -20.75 -5.07 4.22
CA LEU A 213 -20.32 -5.94 3.14
C LEU A 213 -20.37 -7.44 3.51
N ALA A 214 -20.23 -7.80 4.79
CA ALA A 214 -20.42 -9.17 5.26
C ALA A 214 -21.85 -9.65 5.06
N ASP A 215 -22.83 -8.80 5.35
CA ASP A 215 -24.24 -9.13 5.12
C ASP A 215 -24.56 -9.22 3.63
N TRP A 216 -23.96 -8.35 2.81
CA TRP A 216 -24.08 -8.42 1.36
C TRP A 216 -23.45 -9.69 0.79
N PHE A 217 -22.34 -10.14 1.36
CA PHE A 217 -21.71 -11.40 0.98
C PHE A 217 -22.60 -12.59 1.34
N ARG A 218 -23.11 -12.66 2.59
CA ARG A 218 -23.99 -13.74 3.07
C ARG A 218 -25.30 -13.83 2.28
N SER A 219 -25.86 -12.70 1.88
CA SER A 219 -27.07 -12.64 1.05
C SER A 219 -26.80 -12.84 -0.45
N GLY A 220 -25.54 -12.97 -0.87
CA GLY A 220 -25.15 -13.13 -2.27
C GLY A 220 -25.19 -11.84 -3.10
N ARG A 221 -25.52 -10.69 -2.49
CA ARG A 221 -25.52 -9.36 -3.12
C ARG A 221 -24.12 -8.89 -3.53
N TYR A 222 -23.08 -9.35 -2.83
CA TYR A 222 -21.68 -9.05 -3.15
C TYR A 222 -20.86 -10.32 -3.27
N ARG A 223 -20.01 -10.39 -4.30
CA ARG A 223 -19.05 -11.47 -4.48
C ARG A 223 -17.64 -10.86 -4.57
N PRO A 224 -16.72 -11.21 -3.65
CA PRO A 224 -15.37 -10.70 -3.72
C PRO A 224 -14.62 -11.25 -4.93
N MET A 225 -13.64 -10.48 -5.38
CA MET A 225 -12.73 -10.91 -6.45
C MET A 225 -11.88 -12.11 -6.00
N PRO A 226 -11.65 -13.11 -6.87
CA PRO A 226 -10.69 -14.17 -6.60
C PRO A 226 -9.28 -13.62 -6.38
N LEU A 227 -8.49 -14.26 -5.50
CA LEU A 227 -7.13 -13.82 -5.16
C LEU A 227 -6.25 -13.64 -6.41
N ASP A 228 -6.16 -14.65 -7.27
CA ASP A 228 -5.31 -14.60 -8.47
C ASP A 228 -5.72 -13.47 -9.44
N ALA A 229 -7.02 -13.26 -9.64
CA ALA A 229 -7.53 -12.15 -10.45
C ALA A 229 -7.18 -10.78 -9.83
N CYS A 230 -7.30 -10.66 -8.51
CA CYS A 230 -6.93 -9.45 -7.79
C CYS A 230 -5.43 -9.17 -7.85
N VAL A 231 -4.58 -10.19 -7.75
CA VAL A 231 -3.12 -10.04 -7.91
C VAL A 231 -2.80 -9.57 -9.33
N THR A 232 -3.46 -10.14 -10.35
CA THR A 232 -3.30 -9.73 -11.76
C THR A 232 -3.71 -8.27 -11.98
N LEU A 233 -4.84 -7.83 -11.43
CA LEU A 233 -5.29 -6.44 -11.53
C LEU A 233 -4.32 -5.48 -10.83
N VAL A 234 -3.94 -5.79 -9.58
CA VAL A 234 -3.04 -4.93 -8.81
C VAL A 234 -1.65 -4.88 -9.44
N LYS A 235 -1.18 -5.95 -10.09
CA LYS A 235 0.03 -5.94 -10.94
C LYS A 235 -0.08 -4.87 -12.03
N ARG A 236 -1.16 -4.86 -12.81
CA ARG A 236 -1.38 -3.89 -13.89
C ARG A 236 -1.37 -2.45 -13.36
N ILE A 237 -2.07 -2.20 -12.26
CA ILE A 237 -2.11 -0.89 -11.60
C ILE A 237 -0.72 -0.49 -11.07
N CYS A 238 0.02 -1.43 -10.46
CA CYS A 238 1.35 -1.19 -9.93
C CYS A 238 2.35 -0.80 -11.02
N LEU A 239 2.38 -1.55 -12.12
CA LEU A 239 3.20 -1.23 -13.29
C LEU A 239 2.81 0.11 -13.92
N PHE A 240 1.51 0.43 -13.95
CA PHE A 240 1.02 1.72 -14.44
C PHE A 240 1.57 2.91 -13.65
N PHE A 241 1.55 2.84 -12.32
CA PHE A 241 2.13 3.88 -11.45
C PHE A 241 3.64 3.91 -11.54
N LYS A 242 4.30 2.74 -11.58
CA LYS A 242 5.76 2.66 -11.69
C LYS A 242 6.30 3.28 -12.98
N ALA A 243 5.62 3.05 -14.11
CA ALA A 243 5.94 3.68 -15.40
C ALA A 243 5.81 5.22 -15.39
N ARG A 244 5.19 5.80 -14.36
CA ARG A 244 5.04 7.25 -14.15
C ARG A 244 5.89 7.77 -12.99
N HIS A 245 6.83 6.96 -12.49
CA HIS A 245 7.65 7.27 -11.34
C HIS A 245 6.85 7.60 -10.07
N ILE A 246 5.64 7.04 -9.93
CA ILE A 246 4.81 7.17 -8.72
C ILE A 246 5.01 5.90 -7.87
N PRO A 247 5.64 6.00 -6.68
CA PRO A 247 5.89 4.84 -5.82
C PRO A 247 4.59 4.20 -5.30
N VAL A 248 4.44 2.89 -5.49
CA VAL A 248 3.44 2.09 -4.77
C VAL A 248 4.06 1.55 -3.49
N ILE A 249 3.78 2.20 -2.37
CA ILE A 249 4.46 1.88 -1.10
C ILE A 249 3.78 0.77 -0.30
N ARG A 250 2.54 0.41 -0.67
CA ARG A 250 1.77 -0.66 -0.01
C ARG A 250 0.82 -1.33 -1.00
N MET A 251 0.78 -2.66 -0.96
CA MET A 251 -0.23 -3.49 -1.62
C MET A 251 -0.73 -4.53 -0.63
N GLY A 252 -2.05 -4.60 -0.44
CA GLY A 252 -2.66 -5.50 0.54
C GLY A 252 -2.76 -4.90 1.94
N LEU A 253 -3.70 -5.43 2.71
CA LEU A 253 -3.90 -5.05 4.11
C LEU A 253 -2.72 -5.53 4.97
N GLN A 254 -2.40 -4.81 6.03
CA GLN A 254 -1.39 -5.27 6.99
C GLN A 254 -2.00 -6.32 7.88
N ALA A 255 -1.37 -7.49 7.94
CA ALA A 255 -1.68 -8.51 8.92
C ALA A 255 -1.37 -7.92 10.31
N SER A 256 -2.42 -7.48 11.01
CA SER A 256 -2.39 -7.31 12.45
C SER A 256 -2.64 -8.67 13.09
N ASP A 257 -2.31 -8.82 14.38
CA ASP A 257 -2.62 -10.06 15.12
C ASP A 257 -4.12 -10.37 15.09
N GLY A 258 -5.00 -9.35 15.04
CA GLY A 258 -6.44 -9.50 14.87
C GLY A 258 -6.93 -9.98 13.49
N LEU A 259 -6.13 -9.80 12.43
CA LEU A 259 -6.42 -10.34 11.09
C LEU A 259 -5.93 -11.79 10.92
N ASN A 260 -4.99 -12.24 11.76
CA ASN A 260 -4.35 -13.55 11.68
C ASN A 260 -4.98 -14.61 12.60
N ALA A 261 -5.99 -14.26 13.40
CA ALA A 261 -6.66 -15.19 14.32
C ALA A 261 -8.19 -15.10 14.19
N GLU A 262 -8.75 -15.97 13.35
CA GLU A 262 -10.09 -16.59 13.48
C GLU A 262 -11.36 -15.72 13.67
N THR A 263 -11.35 -14.38 13.62
CA THR A 263 -12.59 -13.61 13.89
C THR A 263 -12.92 -12.46 12.93
N GLY A 264 -11.96 -11.90 12.19
CA GLY A 264 -12.19 -10.66 11.42
C GLY A 264 -12.48 -10.80 9.92
N LEU A 265 -11.93 -11.79 9.23
CA LEU A 265 -12.03 -11.94 7.77
C LEU A 265 -13.06 -12.98 7.39
N VAL A 266 -14.10 -12.58 6.66
CA VAL A 266 -15.18 -13.46 6.18
C VAL A 266 -14.86 -14.01 4.79
N ALA A 267 -14.43 -13.14 3.87
CA ALA A 267 -14.10 -13.51 2.49
C ALA A 267 -13.24 -12.42 1.83
N GLY A 268 -12.66 -12.71 0.67
CA GLY A 268 -11.92 -11.74 -0.11
C GLY A 268 -10.52 -12.18 -0.52
N PRO A 269 -9.87 -11.43 -1.42
CA PRO A 269 -8.51 -11.74 -1.89
C PRO A 269 -7.47 -11.30 -0.85
N TYR A 270 -7.45 -11.98 0.30
CA TYR A 270 -6.47 -11.77 1.37
C TYR A 270 -5.31 -12.74 1.25
N HIS A 271 -4.11 -12.21 1.43
CA HIS A 271 -2.91 -13.00 1.70
C HIS A 271 -1.93 -12.13 2.51
N PRO A 272 -1.30 -12.65 3.59
CA PRO A 272 -0.35 -11.86 4.39
C PRO A 272 0.81 -11.28 3.56
N ALA A 273 1.21 -12.00 2.53
CA ALA A 273 2.23 -11.59 1.56
C ALA A 273 1.65 -11.17 0.19
N PHE A 274 0.47 -10.54 0.15
CA PHE A 274 -0.20 -10.12 -1.10
C PHE A 274 0.74 -9.33 -2.03
N GLY A 275 1.43 -8.30 -1.52
CA GLY A 275 2.39 -7.54 -2.31
C GLY A 275 3.53 -8.38 -2.88
N HIS A 276 3.99 -9.41 -2.15
CA HIS A 276 4.98 -10.35 -2.68
C HIS A 276 4.44 -11.14 -3.87
N GLN A 277 3.17 -11.58 -3.82
CA GLN A 277 2.54 -12.28 -4.95
C GLN A 277 2.45 -11.39 -6.19
N VAL A 278 2.07 -10.12 -6.02
CA VAL A 278 2.07 -9.15 -7.13
C VAL A 278 3.45 -9.01 -7.76
N TYR A 279 4.49 -8.80 -6.95
CA TYR A 279 5.87 -8.70 -7.47
C TYR A 279 6.38 -10.01 -8.09
N ALA A 280 5.99 -11.17 -7.54
CA ALA A 280 6.35 -12.46 -8.11
C ALA A 280 5.71 -12.66 -9.49
N GLU A 281 4.49 -12.17 -9.71
CA GLU A 281 3.83 -12.23 -11.01
C GLU A 281 4.47 -11.26 -12.02
N ILE A 282 4.90 -10.07 -11.59
CA ILE A 282 5.70 -9.16 -12.42
C ILE A 282 7.00 -9.83 -12.89
N VAL A 283 7.71 -10.50 -11.98
CA VAL A 283 8.95 -11.21 -12.30
C VAL A 283 8.67 -12.37 -13.27
N LEU A 284 7.56 -13.10 -13.09
CA LEU A 284 7.15 -14.18 -13.97
C LEU A 284 6.90 -13.68 -15.40
N ASP A 285 6.22 -12.55 -15.57
CA ASP A 285 5.95 -11.95 -16.87
C ASP A 285 7.26 -11.53 -17.55
N ALA A 286 8.18 -10.91 -16.82
CA ALA A 286 9.48 -10.50 -17.34
C ALA A 286 10.32 -11.70 -17.81
N ILE A 287 10.41 -12.76 -17.00
CA ILE A 287 11.12 -13.99 -17.36
C ILE A 287 10.45 -14.67 -18.57
N SER A 288 9.11 -14.76 -18.58
CA SER A 288 8.37 -15.33 -19.70
C SER A 288 8.62 -14.57 -20.99
N ALA A 289 8.65 -13.23 -20.93
CA ALA A 289 8.95 -12.39 -22.08
C ALA A 289 10.40 -12.54 -22.55
N ALA A 290 11.36 -12.76 -21.63
CA ALA A 290 12.74 -13.04 -21.99
C ALA A 290 12.87 -14.39 -22.72
N ILE A 291 12.26 -15.45 -22.20
CA ILE A 291 12.27 -16.78 -22.83
C ILE A 291 11.59 -16.74 -24.22
N ALA A 292 10.47 -16.03 -24.35
CA ALA A 292 9.75 -15.92 -25.62
C ALA A 292 10.54 -15.20 -26.73
N LYS A 293 11.58 -14.43 -26.38
CA LYS A 293 12.48 -13.77 -27.33
C LYS A 293 13.67 -14.65 -27.73
N MET A 294 13.87 -15.80 -27.10
CA MET A 294 14.96 -16.71 -27.40
C MET A 294 14.69 -17.46 -28.70
N ALA A 295 15.75 -17.70 -29.48
CA ALA A 295 15.68 -18.62 -30.60
C ALA A 295 15.49 -20.05 -30.09
N ALA A 296 14.66 -20.84 -30.78
CA ALA A 296 14.51 -22.26 -30.47
C ALA A 296 15.79 -23.05 -30.85
N PRO A 297 16.14 -24.11 -30.11
CA PRO A 297 15.48 -24.62 -28.92
C PRO A 297 15.83 -23.82 -27.65
N ILE A 298 14.87 -23.73 -26.72
CA ILE A 298 15.10 -23.12 -25.40
C ILE A 298 16.02 -24.04 -24.60
N PRO A 299 17.07 -23.53 -23.93
CA PRO A 299 17.96 -24.36 -23.11
C PRO A 299 17.23 -25.12 -22.00
N ASP A 300 17.56 -26.41 -21.85
CA ASP A 300 17.07 -27.29 -20.80
C ASP A 300 18.25 -28.08 -20.19
N PRO A 301 18.65 -27.84 -18.92
CA PRO A 301 17.95 -27.02 -17.93
C PRO A 301 18.00 -25.52 -18.23
N LEU A 302 16.87 -24.83 -18.04
CA LEU A 302 16.83 -23.38 -18.06
C LEU A 302 17.45 -22.82 -16.79
N ILE A 303 18.54 -22.07 -16.90
CA ILE A 303 19.20 -21.43 -15.76
C ILE A 303 18.67 -20.02 -15.58
N ILE A 304 18.18 -19.72 -14.38
CA ILE A 304 17.76 -18.38 -13.96
C ILE A 304 18.67 -17.92 -12.81
N GLN A 305 19.44 -16.87 -13.04
CA GLN A 305 20.27 -16.23 -12.02
C GLN A 305 19.59 -14.98 -11.49
N ALA A 306 19.55 -14.82 -10.17
CA ALA A 306 19.00 -13.63 -9.55
C ALA A 306 19.72 -13.32 -8.23
N HIS A 307 19.66 -12.07 -7.81
CA HIS A 307 20.14 -11.65 -6.50
C HIS A 307 19.46 -12.49 -5.38
N PRO A 308 20.16 -12.89 -4.30
CA PRO A 308 19.61 -13.73 -3.22
C PRO A 308 18.25 -13.26 -2.67
N ARG A 309 18.08 -11.94 -2.50
CA ARG A 309 16.83 -11.31 -2.03
C ARG A 309 15.65 -11.42 -3.01
N MET A 310 15.88 -11.80 -4.27
CA MET A 310 14.87 -11.93 -5.32
C MET A 310 14.43 -13.38 -5.55
N ILE A 311 15.16 -14.36 -5.02
CA ILE A 311 14.89 -15.79 -5.27
C ILE A 311 13.45 -16.17 -4.92
N SER A 312 12.93 -15.70 -3.78
CA SER A 312 11.54 -15.94 -3.37
C SER A 312 10.52 -15.39 -4.39
N ARG A 313 10.80 -14.23 -5.00
CA ARG A 313 9.92 -13.62 -6.01
C ARG A 313 10.03 -14.35 -7.35
N VAL A 314 11.22 -14.80 -7.73
CA VAL A 314 11.44 -15.61 -8.93
C VAL A 314 10.71 -16.94 -8.83
N GLN A 315 10.82 -17.63 -7.69
CA GLN A 315 10.13 -18.90 -7.45
C GLN A 315 8.60 -18.75 -7.39
N GLY A 316 8.13 -17.63 -6.84
CA GLY A 316 6.74 -17.46 -6.48
C GLY A 316 6.34 -18.34 -5.29
N LEU A 317 5.17 -18.05 -4.71
CA LEU A 317 4.67 -18.81 -3.56
C LEU A 317 4.51 -20.30 -3.94
N LYS A 318 5.02 -21.21 -3.09
CA LYS A 318 5.01 -22.66 -3.34
C LYS A 318 5.59 -23.06 -4.72
N LYS A 319 6.59 -22.30 -5.23
CA LYS A 319 7.23 -22.52 -6.53
C LYS A 319 6.28 -22.39 -7.74
N LYS A 320 5.14 -21.70 -7.61
CA LYS A 320 4.12 -21.53 -8.66
C LYS A 320 4.72 -21.04 -9.99
N ASN A 321 5.65 -20.09 -9.95
CA ASN A 321 6.27 -19.53 -11.15
C ASN A 321 7.12 -20.58 -11.88
N ILE A 322 7.86 -21.40 -11.13
CA ILE A 322 8.71 -22.44 -11.72
C ILE A 322 7.86 -23.50 -12.42
N PHE A 323 6.77 -23.93 -11.79
CA PHE A 323 5.83 -24.86 -12.42
C PHE A 323 5.19 -24.27 -13.69
N TYR A 324 4.79 -23.00 -13.64
CA TYR A 324 4.23 -22.31 -14.81
C TYR A 324 5.23 -22.24 -15.97
N LEU A 325 6.49 -21.85 -15.71
CA LEU A 325 7.53 -21.77 -16.75
C LEU A 325 7.79 -23.14 -17.39
N LYS A 326 7.90 -24.20 -16.59
CA LYS A 326 8.07 -25.57 -17.09
C LYS A 326 6.94 -26.00 -18.02
N GLN A 327 5.69 -25.75 -17.61
CA GLN A 327 4.52 -26.12 -18.41
C GLN A 327 4.40 -25.30 -19.69
N LYS A 328 4.58 -23.98 -19.59
CA LYS A 328 4.41 -23.05 -20.74
C LYS A 328 5.47 -23.24 -21.82
N PHE A 329 6.71 -23.51 -21.42
CA PHE A 329 7.85 -23.61 -22.35
C PHE A 329 8.35 -25.05 -22.54
N LEU A 330 7.61 -26.05 -22.05
CA LEU A 330 7.91 -27.48 -22.18
C LEU A 330 9.31 -27.87 -21.68
N LEU A 331 9.71 -27.33 -20.51
CA LEU A 331 11.04 -27.56 -19.92
C LEU A 331 11.00 -28.68 -18.89
N GLU A 332 11.98 -29.60 -18.93
CA GLU A 332 12.18 -30.63 -17.93
C GLU A 332 12.71 -30.05 -16.62
N LYS A 333 13.66 -29.11 -16.69
CA LYS A 333 14.33 -28.53 -15.52
C LYS A 333 14.49 -27.02 -15.61
N VAL A 334 14.26 -26.36 -14.48
CA VAL A 334 14.57 -24.94 -14.27
C VAL A 334 15.46 -24.84 -13.03
N LEU A 335 16.67 -24.35 -13.21
CA LEU A 335 17.67 -24.21 -12.15
C LEU A 335 17.76 -22.75 -11.71
N LEU A 336 17.71 -22.52 -10.40
CA LEU A 336 17.86 -21.20 -9.81
C LEU A 336 19.24 -21.07 -9.18
N VAL A 337 19.98 -20.07 -9.62
CA VAL A 337 21.32 -19.78 -9.13
C VAL A 337 21.31 -18.39 -8.47
N GLN A 338 21.90 -18.31 -7.29
CA GLN A 338 22.01 -17.04 -6.57
C GLN A 338 23.26 -16.31 -7.03
N ASP A 339 23.10 -15.07 -7.48
CA ASP A 339 24.20 -14.22 -7.89
C ASP A 339 24.12 -12.88 -7.17
N ALA A 340 24.95 -12.69 -6.15
CA ALA A 340 24.99 -11.47 -5.35
C ALA A 340 25.54 -10.26 -6.11
N THR A 341 26.15 -10.46 -7.29
CA THR A 341 26.66 -9.37 -8.14
C THR A 341 25.57 -8.73 -8.98
N LEU A 342 24.44 -9.42 -9.19
CA LEU A 342 23.29 -8.85 -9.90
C LEU A 342 22.57 -7.81 -9.03
N ALA A 343 22.18 -6.70 -9.65
CA ALA A 343 21.28 -5.75 -9.02
C ALA A 343 19.90 -6.37 -8.76
N LYS A 344 19.17 -5.86 -7.76
CA LYS A 344 17.90 -6.46 -7.27
C LYS A 344 16.75 -6.37 -8.28
N ASP A 345 16.88 -5.50 -9.26
CA ASP A 345 15.99 -5.31 -10.40
C ASP A 345 16.49 -6.04 -11.65
N HIS A 346 17.53 -6.89 -11.55
CA HIS A 346 18.05 -7.66 -12.67
C HIS A 346 17.90 -9.17 -12.42
N VAL A 347 17.60 -9.89 -13.51
CA VAL A 347 17.56 -11.35 -13.55
C VAL A 347 18.25 -11.80 -14.83
N ARG A 348 19.12 -12.82 -14.79
CA ARG A 348 19.68 -13.44 -15.99
C ARG A 348 18.91 -14.72 -16.31
N VAL A 349 18.45 -14.86 -17.55
CA VAL A 349 17.72 -16.04 -18.03
C VAL A 349 18.49 -16.63 -19.20
N ALA A 350 19.03 -17.84 -19.06
CA ALA A 350 19.90 -18.48 -20.07
C ALA A 350 20.93 -17.51 -20.69
N ASP A 351 21.70 -16.85 -19.82
CA ASP A 351 22.73 -15.86 -20.14
C ASP A 351 22.25 -14.46 -20.61
N GLN A 352 20.95 -14.28 -20.86
CA GLN A 352 20.39 -12.98 -21.21
C GLN A 352 20.01 -12.17 -19.97
N LEU A 353 20.59 -10.98 -19.82
CA LEU A 353 20.26 -10.06 -18.74
C LEU A 353 18.91 -9.40 -19.02
N THR A 354 17.98 -9.54 -18.08
CA THR A 354 16.63 -8.96 -18.12
C THR A 354 16.48 -7.99 -16.96
N VAL A 355 16.14 -6.74 -17.28
CA VAL A 355 15.79 -5.72 -16.28
C VAL A 355 14.31 -5.86 -15.95
N LEU A 356 14.01 -5.97 -14.66
CA LEU A 356 12.66 -6.03 -14.13
C LEU A 356 12.02 -4.63 -14.18
N PRO A 357 10.76 -4.54 -14.62
CA PRO A 357 10.06 -3.27 -14.76
C PRO A 357 9.83 -2.60 -13.43
#